data_AF-A0A2V7NXQ4-F1
#
_entry.id   AF-A0A2V7NXQ4-F1
#
_cell.length_a   1.000
_cell.length_b   1.000
_cell.length_c   1.000
_cell.angle_alpha   90.00
_cell.angle_beta   90.00
_cell.angle_gamma   90.00
#
_symmetry.space_group_name_H-M   'P 1'
#
loop_
_entity.id
_entity.type
_entity.pdbx_description
1 polymer ?
#
loop_
_entity_poly.entity_id
_entity_poly.type
_entity_poly.pdbx_seq_one_letter_code
_entity_poly.pdbx_strand_id
1 'polypeptide(L)'
;MGKQRLEAFSDGVIAIIITVMVLEMKVPQGADRAALRPLIPVLLSYVLSFVFLGIYWSNHHHLLQAVRHVNGRVLWANLHLLFWLSLTPFVTSWMGENHFAAWPVAVYGAVLLLAAVAYFILTRELIALHGRDSTLAAALGSDLKGKASLVLYAAAIPLAFWHPWIACALYVLVAVLWLIPDRRIEAVLTT
;
A
#
# COMPACT_ATOMS: atom_id res chain seq x y z
N MET A 1 21.36 8.94 -11.74
CA MET A 1 21.20 7.62 -12.39
C MET A 1 19.91 7.62 -13.19
N GLY A 2 19.82 6.82 -14.27
CA GLY A 2 18.58 6.68 -15.06
C GLY A 2 17.48 6.04 -14.22
N LYS A 3 16.27 6.62 -14.24
CA LYS A 3 15.13 6.18 -13.43
C LYS A 3 14.59 4.79 -13.82
N GLN A 4 14.76 4.39 -15.08
CA GLN A 4 14.12 3.18 -15.62
C GLN A 4 14.50 1.90 -14.86
N ARG A 5 15.75 1.79 -14.39
CA ARG A 5 16.18 0.60 -13.62
C ARG A 5 15.51 0.50 -12.26
N LEU A 6 15.28 1.65 -11.59
CA LEU A 6 14.63 1.70 -10.28
C LEU A 6 13.14 1.38 -10.41
N GLU A 7 12.51 1.92 -11.44
CA GLU A 7 11.10 1.63 -11.80
C GLU A 7 10.91 0.14 -12.07
N ALA A 8 11.66 -0.42 -13.04
CA ALA A 8 11.56 -1.83 -13.40
C ALA A 8 11.84 -2.79 -12.23
N PHE A 9 12.80 -2.45 -11.36
CA PHE A 9 13.05 -3.23 -10.14
C PHE A 9 11.86 -3.20 -9.17
N SER A 10 11.28 -2.02 -8.96
CA SER A 10 10.15 -1.85 -8.04
C SER A 10 8.90 -2.56 -8.56
N ASP A 11 8.61 -2.46 -9.86
CA ASP A 11 7.52 -3.17 -10.53
C ASP A 11 7.68 -4.68 -10.39
N GLY A 12 8.89 -5.20 -10.62
CA GLY A 12 9.20 -6.62 -10.45
C GLY A 12 8.98 -7.10 -9.01
N VAL A 13 9.41 -6.32 -8.02
CA VAL A 13 9.19 -6.65 -6.60
C VAL A 13 7.70 -6.65 -6.26
N ILE A 14 6.94 -5.62 -6.67
CA ILE A 14 5.51 -5.55 -6.37
C ILE A 14 4.73 -6.68 -7.07
N ALA A 15 5.09 -7.01 -8.31
CA ALA A 15 4.49 -8.15 -9.02
C ALA A 15 4.72 -9.47 -8.28
N ILE A 16 5.93 -9.71 -7.77
CA ILE A 16 6.25 -10.90 -6.96
C ILE A 16 5.44 -10.91 -5.66
N ILE A 17 5.29 -9.77 -4.98
CA ILE A 17 4.50 -9.68 -3.75
C ILE A 17 3.04 -10.08 -4.01
N ILE A 18 2.45 -9.54 -5.09
CA ILE A 18 1.06 -9.85 -5.50
C ILE A 18 0.89 -11.35 -5.80
N THR A 19 1.85 -11.97 -6.49
CA THR A 19 1.77 -13.39 -6.82
C THR A 19 1.97 -14.27 -5.60
N VAL A 20 2.92 -13.95 -4.71
CA VAL A 20 3.12 -14.69 -3.45
C VAL A 20 1.84 -14.66 -2.59
N MET A 21 1.14 -13.53 -2.54
CA MET A 21 -0.11 -13.42 -1.78
C MET A 21 -1.19 -14.41 -2.20
N VAL A 22 -1.37 -14.68 -3.50
CA VAL A 22 -2.39 -15.64 -3.93
C VAL A 22 -1.96 -17.08 -3.65
N LEU A 23 -0.64 -17.35 -3.63
CA LEU A 23 -0.10 -18.67 -3.31
C LEU A 23 -0.30 -19.05 -1.84
N GLU A 24 -0.39 -18.07 -0.94
CA GLU A 24 -0.70 -18.29 0.48
C GLU A 24 -2.18 -18.71 0.71
N MET A 25 -3.05 -18.54 -0.29
CA MET A 25 -4.45 -18.96 -0.19
C MET A 25 -4.57 -20.47 -0.40
N LYS A 26 -4.67 -21.21 0.71
CA LYS A 26 -4.76 -22.67 0.69
C LYS A 26 -6.06 -23.16 0.04
N VAL A 27 -5.93 -24.20 -0.78
CA VAL A 27 -7.08 -24.90 -1.37
C VAL A 27 -7.90 -25.55 -0.25
N PRO A 28 -9.25 -25.42 -0.25
CA PRO A 28 -10.09 -25.97 0.80
C PRO A 28 -10.05 -27.51 0.78
N GLN A 29 -10.10 -28.11 1.97
CA GLN A 29 -10.23 -29.56 2.13
C GLN A 29 -11.71 -29.92 2.08
N GLY A 30 -12.16 -30.45 0.93
CA GLY A 30 -13.56 -30.82 0.71
C GLY A 30 -14.05 -30.40 -0.67
N ALA A 31 -15.10 -31.05 -1.17
CA ALA A 31 -15.71 -30.75 -2.47
C ALA A 31 -17.09 -30.07 -2.34
N ASP A 32 -17.56 -29.85 -1.11
CA ASP A 32 -18.85 -29.28 -0.80
C ASP A 32 -18.78 -27.77 -0.55
N ARG A 33 -19.92 -27.08 -0.68
CA ARG A 33 -19.97 -25.62 -0.53
C ARG A 33 -19.57 -25.16 0.88
N ALA A 34 -19.71 -26.00 1.91
CA ALA A 34 -19.35 -25.65 3.27
C ALA A 34 -17.83 -25.49 3.44
N ALA A 35 -17.02 -26.18 2.63
CA ALA A 35 -15.57 -26.06 2.63
C ALA A 35 -15.07 -24.66 2.22
N LEU A 36 -15.91 -23.82 1.58
CA LEU A 36 -15.58 -22.44 1.23
C LEU A 36 -15.74 -21.45 2.38
N ARG A 37 -16.58 -21.76 3.38
CA ARG A 37 -16.90 -20.82 4.47
C ARG A 37 -15.64 -20.39 5.27
N PRO A 38 -14.70 -21.28 5.62
CA PRO A 38 -13.47 -20.90 6.30
C PRO A 38 -12.51 -20.05 5.47
N LEU A 39 -12.66 -20.03 4.13
CA LEU A 39 -11.81 -19.23 3.24
C LEU A 39 -12.22 -17.77 3.15
N ILE A 40 -13.45 -17.41 3.56
CA ILE A 40 -13.97 -16.05 3.44
C ILE A 40 -13.04 -15.02 4.11
N PRO A 41 -12.56 -15.20 5.36
CA PRO A 41 -11.65 -14.25 5.99
C PRO A 41 -10.32 -14.10 5.23
N VAL A 42 -9.78 -15.21 4.70
CA VAL A 42 -8.54 -15.22 3.92
C VAL A 42 -8.73 -14.49 2.59
N LEU A 43 -9.83 -14.75 1.89
CA LEU A 43 -10.17 -14.07 0.64
C LEU A 43 -10.39 -12.57 0.83
N LEU A 44 -11.12 -12.17 1.88
CA LEU A 44 -11.35 -10.75 2.19
C LEU A 44 -10.04 -10.02 2.50
N SER A 45 -9.16 -10.65 3.30
CA SER A 45 -7.82 -10.12 3.59
C SER A 45 -6.99 -10.00 2.31
N TYR A 46 -6.99 -11.03 1.47
CA TYR A 46 -6.32 -11.03 0.17
C TYR A 46 -6.80 -9.88 -0.74
N VAL A 47 -8.12 -9.71 -0.91
CA VAL A 47 -8.69 -8.66 -1.75
C VAL A 47 -8.30 -7.28 -1.23
N LEU A 48 -8.40 -7.05 0.08
CA LEU A 48 -8.01 -5.78 0.68
C LEU A 48 -6.53 -5.46 0.43
N SER A 49 -5.64 -6.43 0.67
CA SER A 49 -4.21 -6.28 0.45
C SER A 49 -3.84 -6.12 -1.02
N PHE A 50 -4.54 -6.80 -1.93
CA PHE A 50 -4.35 -6.67 -3.37
C PHE A 50 -4.68 -5.24 -3.81
N VAL A 51 -5.81 -4.71 -3.35
CA VAL A 51 -6.21 -3.32 -3.61
C VAL A 51 -5.16 -2.34 -3.08
N PHE A 52 -4.64 -2.55 -1.87
CA PHE A 52 -3.58 -1.70 -1.33
C PHE A 52 -2.30 -1.74 -2.16
N LEU A 53 -1.81 -2.92 -2.54
CA LEU A 53 -0.63 -3.04 -3.38
C LEU A 53 -0.85 -2.41 -4.76
N GLY A 54 -2.05 -2.56 -5.34
CA GLY A 54 -2.42 -1.89 -6.59
C GLY A 54 -2.41 -0.37 -6.48
N ILE A 55 -2.91 0.18 -5.36
CA ILE A 55 -2.84 1.62 -5.05
C ILE A 55 -1.38 2.07 -4.95
N TYR A 56 -0.54 1.36 -4.19
CA TYR A 56 0.88 1.71 -4.05
C TYR A 56 1.61 1.65 -5.39
N TRP A 57 1.39 0.59 -6.16
CA TRP A 57 1.96 0.43 -7.49
C TRP A 57 1.55 1.57 -8.41
N SER A 58 0.25 1.86 -8.51
CA SER A 58 -0.26 2.94 -9.35
C SER A 58 0.36 4.29 -8.94
N ASN A 59 0.32 4.63 -7.67
CA ASN A 59 0.89 5.88 -7.16
C ASN A 59 2.40 5.96 -7.36
N HIS A 60 3.12 4.84 -7.20
CA HIS A 60 4.57 4.77 -7.41
C HIS A 60 4.95 4.91 -8.89
N HIS A 61 4.21 4.24 -9.78
CA HIS A 61 4.39 4.34 -11.22
C HIS A 61 4.20 5.79 -11.69
N HIS A 62 3.09 6.45 -11.33
CA HIS A 62 2.86 7.86 -11.66
C HIS A 62 3.95 8.78 -11.07
N LEU A 63 4.40 8.52 -9.84
CA LEU A 63 5.46 9.28 -9.19
C LEU A 63 6.79 9.20 -9.96
N LEU A 64 7.19 8.01 -10.41
CA LEU A 64 8.42 7.82 -11.16
C LEU A 64 8.31 8.32 -12.61
N GLN A 65 7.13 8.26 -13.22
CA GLN A 65 6.88 8.85 -14.54
C GLN A 65 7.12 10.37 -14.53
N ALA A 66 6.73 11.06 -13.45
CA ALA A 66 6.91 12.52 -13.29
C ALA A 66 8.37 12.97 -13.04
N VAL A 67 9.28 12.05 -12.69
CA VAL A 67 10.66 12.33 -12.31
C VAL A 67 11.62 12.22 -13.51
N ARG A 68 12.70 13.03 -13.55
CA ARG A 68 13.71 12.95 -14.62
C ARG A 68 14.92 12.10 -14.25
N HIS A 69 15.39 12.19 -13.01
CA HIS A 69 16.57 11.47 -12.54
C HIS A 69 16.46 11.09 -11.07
N VAL A 70 17.19 10.04 -10.66
CA VAL A 70 17.25 9.59 -9.26
C VAL A 70 18.69 9.63 -8.73
N ASN A 71 18.83 9.80 -7.41
CA ASN A 71 20.09 9.77 -6.67
C ASN A 71 20.09 8.64 -5.62
N GLY A 72 21.19 8.48 -4.88
CA GLY A 72 21.31 7.43 -3.86
C GLY A 72 20.31 7.53 -2.71
N ARG A 73 19.92 8.76 -2.30
CA ARG A 73 18.93 8.96 -1.23
C ARG A 73 17.55 8.46 -1.64
N VAL A 74 17.14 8.75 -2.87
CA VAL A 74 15.89 8.23 -3.46
C VAL A 74 15.92 6.70 -3.55
N LEU A 75 17.07 6.11 -3.92
CA LEU A 75 17.22 4.65 -3.97
C LEU A 75 16.97 4.00 -2.61
N TRP A 76 17.57 4.53 -1.53
CA TRP A 76 17.35 4.02 -0.18
C TRP A 76 15.92 4.23 0.32
N ALA A 77 15.32 5.39 0.03
CA ALA A 77 13.91 5.64 0.36
C ALA A 77 12.97 4.68 -0.39
N ASN A 78 13.29 4.35 -1.64
CA ASN A 78 12.55 3.36 -2.42
C ASN A 78 12.67 1.95 -1.84
N LEU A 79 13.88 1.53 -1.47
CA LEU A 79 14.09 0.24 -0.81
C LEU A 79 13.37 0.16 0.54
N HIS A 80 13.34 1.25 1.29
CA HIS A 80 12.58 1.33 2.54
C HIS A 80 11.08 1.11 2.33
N LEU A 81 10.50 1.68 1.26
CA LEU A 81 9.11 1.40 0.86
C LEU A 81 8.92 -0.07 0.48
N LEU A 82 9.75 -0.60 -0.41
CA LEU A 82 9.65 -1.98 -0.89
C LEU A 82 9.78 -3.01 0.24
N PHE A 83 10.61 -2.73 1.26
CA PHE A 83 10.72 -3.56 2.44
C PHE A 83 9.36 -3.72 3.15
N TRP A 84 8.65 -2.62 3.43
CA TRP A 84 7.35 -2.70 4.10
C TRP A 84 6.29 -3.40 3.22
N LEU A 85 6.27 -3.11 1.91
CA LEU A 85 5.38 -3.80 0.99
C LEU A 85 5.68 -5.31 0.91
N SER A 86 6.95 -5.72 1.04
CA SER A 86 7.30 -7.15 1.01
C SER A 86 6.78 -7.95 2.21
N LEU A 87 6.41 -7.28 3.31
CA LEU A 87 5.81 -7.93 4.47
C LEU A 87 4.29 -8.13 4.32
N THR A 88 3.66 -7.50 3.33
CA THR A 88 2.21 -7.59 3.09
C THR A 88 1.69 -9.03 3.00
N PRO A 89 2.32 -10.00 2.29
CA PRO A 89 1.82 -11.36 2.20
C PRO A 89 1.70 -12.04 3.57
N PHE A 90 2.74 -11.89 4.38
CA PHE A 90 2.78 -12.44 5.74
C PHE A 90 1.65 -11.89 6.62
N VAL A 91 1.51 -10.57 6.71
CA VAL A 91 0.46 -9.97 7.57
C VAL A 91 -0.95 -10.21 7.05
N THR A 92 -1.10 -10.36 5.72
CA THR A 92 -2.40 -10.69 5.10
C THR A 92 -2.84 -12.09 5.45
N SER A 93 -1.94 -13.07 5.26
CA SER A 93 -2.19 -14.47 5.60
C SER A 93 -2.47 -14.61 7.10
N TRP A 94 -1.64 -13.99 7.94
CA TRP A 94 -1.80 -14.04 9.39
C TRP A 94 -3.15 -13.47 9.86
N MET A 95 -3.58 -12.33 9.30
CA MET A 95 -4.88 -11.72 9.60
C MET A 95 -6.06 -12.59 9.15
N GLY A 96 -6.00 -13.13 7.93
CA GLY A 96 -7.05 -13.97 7.36
C GLY A 96 -7.22 -15.30 8.08
N GLU A 97 -6.12 -16.02 8.32
CA GLU A 97 -6.15 -17.34 8.99
C GLU A 97 -6.63 -17.23 10.46
N ASN A 98 -6.36 -16.10 11.11
CA ASN A 98 -6.73 -15.88 12.51
C ASN A 98 -8.03 -15.09 12.67
N HIS A 99 -8.89 -15.10 11.64
CA HIS A 99 -10.25 -14.55 11.71
C HIS A 99 -10.30 -13.11 12.23
N PHE A 100 -9.34 -12.28 11.81
CA PHE A 100 -9.22 -10.88 12.24
C PHE A 100 -9.04 -10.68 13.75
N ALA A 101 -8.31 -11.57 14.42
CA ALA A 101 -7.90 -11.35 15.81
C ALA A 101 -7.09 -10.04 15.98
N ALA A 102 -7.12 -9.48 17.19
CA ALA A 102 -6.57 -8.15 17.49
C ALA A 102 -5.11 -7.96 17.06
N TRP A 103 -4.21 -8.87 17.44
CA TRP A 103 -2.78 -8.78 17.11
C TRP A 103 -2.50 -8.82 15.60
N PRO A 104 -3.01 -9.81 14.83
CA PRO A 104 -2.88 -9.80 13.38
C PRO A 104 -3.37 -8.51 12.72
N VAL A 105 -4.54 -7.99 13.12
CA VAL A 105 -5.11 -6.75 12.59
C VAL A 105 -4.28 -5.52 12.94
N ALA A 106 -3.72 -5.46 14.16
CA ALA A 106 -2.84 -4.39 14.59
C ALA A 106 -1.51 -4.39 13.80
N VAL A 107 -0.89 -5.57 13.62
CA VAL A 107 0.37 -5.69 12.88
C VAL A 107 0.17 -5.44 11.39
N TYR A 108 -0.95 -5.89 10.83
CA TYR A 108 -1.36 -5.52 9.47
C TYR A 108 -1.42 -3.99 9.30
N GLY A 109 -2.08 -3.29 10.22
CA GLY A 109 -2.13 -1.83 10.23
C GLY A 109 -0.76 -1.16 10.40
N ALA A 110 0.12 -1.75 11.23
CA ALA A 110 1.48 -1.22 11.40
C ALA A 110 2.29 -1.30 10.10
N VAL A 111 2.19 -2.41 9.35
CA VAL A 111 2.84 -2.52 8.03
C VAL A 111 2.29 -1.49 7.05
N LEU A 112 0.96 -1.29 7.00
CA LEU A 112 0.35 -0.24 6.15
C LEU A 112 0.79 1.17 6.54
N LEU A 113 0.83 1.47 7.85
CA LEU A 113 1.28 2.76 8.36
C LEU A 113 2.73 3.03 7.96
N LEU A 114 3.60 2.04 8.15
CA LEU A 114 5.03 2.18 7.88
C LEU A 114 5.31 2.24 6.37
N ALA A 115 4.56 1.52 5.55
CA ALA A 115 4.57 1.69 4.09
C ALA A 115 4.13 3.11 3.67
N ALA A 116 3.10 3.67 4.31
CA ALA A 116 2.65 5.03 4.04
C ALA A 116 3.70 6.09 4.46
N VAL A 117 4.35 5.91 5.62
CA VAL A 117 5.47 6.74 6.06
C VAL A 117 6.65 6.63 5.08
N ALA A 118 6.99 5.42 4.63
CA ALA A 118 8.06 5.20 3.67
C ALA A 118 7.76 5.86 2.31
N TYR A 119 6.52 5.80 1.84
CA TYR A 119 6.08 6.48 0.62
C TYR A 119 6.17 8.01 0.77
N PHE A 120 5.79 8.55 1.92
CA PHE A 120 5.96 9.98 2.22
C PHE A 120 7.43 10.41 2.21
N ILE A 121 8.33 9.61 2.78
CA ILE A 121 9.78 9.86 2.75
C ILE A 121 10.30 9.84 1.30
N LEU A 122 9.95 8.82 0.51
CA LEU A 122 10.33 8.72 -0.90
C LEU A 122 9.90 9.95 -1.69
N THR A 123 8.65 10.37 -1.50
CA THR A 123 8.07 11.54 -2.15
C THR A 123 8.83 12.82 -1.77
N ARG A 124 9.17 12.99 -0.49
CA ARG A 124 9.98 14.12 -0.01
C ARG A 124 11.39 14.15 -0.60
N GLU A 125 12.05 13.01 -0.69
CA GLU A 125 13.39 12.91 -1.29
C GLU A 125 13.37 13.26 -2.78
N LEU A 126 12.32 12.86 -3.50
CA LEU A 126 12.14 13.23 -4.90
C LEU A 126 11.87 14.73 -5.10
N ILE A 127 11.03 15.34 -4.25
CA ILE A 127 10.79 16.80 -4.27
C ILE A 127 12.08 17.55 -3.92
N ALA A 128 12.83 17.10 -2.91
CA ALA A 128 14.10 17.72 -2.53
C ALA A 128 15.14 17.66 -3.67
N LEU A 129 15.12 16.59 -4.48
CA LEU A 129 16.01 16.42 -5.62
C LEU A 129 15.64 17.31 -6.83
N HIS A 130 14.34 17.55 -7.07
CA HIS A 130 13.88 18.29 -8.27
C HIS A 130 13.50 19.75 -7.98
N GLY A 131 13.50 20.16 -6.71
CA GLY A 131 13.06 21.48 -6.29
C GLY A 131 11.56 21.56 -6.00
N ARG A 132 11.18 22.50 -5.14
CA ARG A 132 9.78 22.68 -4.70
C ARG A 132 8.86 23.29 -5.77
N ASP A 133 9.45 23.92 -6.79
CA ASP A 133 8.71 24.47 -7.93
C ASP A 133 8.60 23.48 -9.10
N SER A 134 8.98 22.22 -8.87
CA SER A 134 8.90 21.18 -9.90
C SER A 134 7.46 20.77 -10.20
N THR A 135 7.23 20.29 -11.42
CA THR A 135 5.96 19.68 -11.85
C THR A 135 5.50 18.56 -10.91
N LEU A 136 6.44 17.85 -10.30
CA LEU A 136 6.18 16.83 -9.29
C LEU A 136 5.52 17.41 -8.03
N ALA A 137 6.07 18.50 -7.49
CA ALA A 137 5.50 19.15 -6.30
C ALA A 137 4.11 19.74 -6.57
N ALA A 138 3.89 20.29 -7.78
CA ALA A 138 2.59 20.77 -8.20
C ALA A 138 1.57 19.63 -8.38
N ALA A 139 1.97 18.50 -8.96
CA ALA A 139 1.12 17.33 -9.18
C ALA A 139 0.70 16.64 -7.86
N LEU A 140 1.59 16.60 -6.87
CA LEU A 140 1.31 16.04 -5.55
C LEU A 140 0.44 16.96 -4.69
N GLY A 141 0.52 18.28 -4.91
CA GLY A 141 -0.36 19.27 -4.27
C GLY A 141 -0.43 19.15 -2.74
N SER A 142 -1.64 19.36 -2.19
CA SER A 142 -1.89 19.18 -0.76
C SER A 142 -2.03 17.71 -0.41
N ASP A 143 -1.07 17.16 0.34
CA ASP A 143 -1.07 15.78 0.84
C ASP A 143 -2.07 15.57 2.01
N LEU A 144 -3.33 15.98 1.82
CA LEU A 144 -4.38 15.78 2.81
C LEU A 144 -4.77 14.31 2.90
N LYS A 145 -4.84 13.62 1.74
CA LYS A 145 -5.13 12.18 1.66
C LYS A 145 -4.08 11.34 2.38
N GLY A 146 -2.78 11.60 2.18
CA GLY A 146 -1.72 10.90 2.89
C GLY A 146 -1.73 11.15 4.39
N LYS A 147 -1.87 12.41 4.82
CA LYS A 147 -2.01 12.74 6.26
C LYS A 147 -3.21 12.07 6.91
N ALA A 148 -4.38 12.12 6.27
CA ALA A 148 -5.58 11.46 6.75
C ALA A 148 -5.35 9.94 6.88
N SER A 149 -4.71 9.33 5.88
CA SER A 149 -4.36 7.90 5.90
C SER A 149 -3.45 7.53 7.07
N LEU A 150 -2.41 8.32 7.33
CA LEU A 150 -1.51 8.11 8.47
C LEU A 150 -2.26 8.16 9.81
N VAL A 151 -3.13 9.16 9.99
CA VAL A 151 -3.95 9.30 11.20
C VAL A 151 -4.92 8.12 11.36
N LEU A 152 -5.60 7.72 10.27
CA LEU A 152 -6.53 6.60 10.28
C LEU A 152 -5.83 5.28 10.62
N TYR A 153 -4.66 5.01 10.04
CA TYR A 153 -3.87 3.83 10.40
C TYR A 153 -3.39 3.86 11.85
N ALA A 154 -2.83 4.99 12.29
CA ALA A 154 -2.34 5.16 13.66
C ALA A 154 -3.46 4.99 14.71
N ALA A 155 -4.69 5.42 14.39
CA ALA A 155 -5.86 5.22 15.24
C ALA A 155 -6.40 3.78 15.18
N ALA A 156 -6.39 3.14 14.00
CA ALA A 156 -6.89 1.78 13.81
C ALA A 156 -6.08 0.73 14.59
N ILE A 157 -4.75 0.90 14.69
CA ILE A 157 -3.86 -0.04 15.40
C ILE A 157 -4.28 -0.25 16.88
N PRO A 158 -4.39 0.78 17.74
CA PRO A 158 -4.85 0.59 19.12
C PRO A 158 -6.33 0.16 19.18
N LEU A 159 -7.18 0.63 18.26
CA LEU A 159 -8.58 0.22 18.19
C LEU A 159 -8.74 -1.27 17.89
N ALA A 160 -7.77 -1.90 17.23
CA ALA A 160 -7.81 -3.34 16.95
C ALA A 160 -7.87 -4.19 18.24
N PHE A 161 -7.32 -3.70 19.36
CA PHE A 161 -7.38 -4.39 20.65
C PHE A 161 -8.75 -4.30 21.34
N TRP A 162 -9.59 -3.34 20.93
CA TRP A 162 -10.92 -3.14 21.50
C TRP A 162 -11.98 -3.74 20.58
N HIS A 163 -11.89 -3.47 19.28
CA HIS A 163 -12.82 -3.99 18.28
C HIS A 163 -12.13 -4.13 16.91
N PRO A 164 -11.56 -5.31 16.58
CA PRO A 164 -10.80 -5.53 15.35
C PRO A 164 -11.54 -5.13 14.06
N TRP A 165 -12.85 -5.36 14.01
CA TRP A 165 -13.67 -5.00 12.85
C TRP A 165 -13.74 -3.49 12.58
N ILE A 166 -13.61 -2.65 13.63
CA ILE A 166 -13.55 -1.18 13.44
C ILE A 166 -12.21 -0.82 12.78
N ALA A 167 -11.11 -1.43 13.23
CA ALA A 167 -9.80 -1.24 12.60
C ALA A 167 -9.82 -1.69 11.13
N CYS A 168 -10.40 -2.85 10.83
CA CYS A 168 -10.59 -3.31 9.45
C CYS A 168 -11.42 -2.32 8.62
N ALA A 169 -12.51 -1.78 9.16
CA ALA A 169 -13.33 -0.78 8.47
C ALA A 169 -12.54 0.51 8.18
N LEU A 170 -11.66 0.94 9.10
CA LEU A 170 -10.77 2.07 8.87
C LEU A 170 -9.73 1.78 7.77
N TYR A 171 -9.18 0.56 7.71
CA TYR A 171 -8.30 0.17 6.61
C TYR A 171 -9.03 0.19 5.27
N VAL A 172 -10.25 -0.36 5.20
CA VAL A 172 -11.09 -0.30 4.00
C VAL A 172 -11.39 1.14 3.59
N LEU A 173 -11.70 2.01 4.57
CA LEU A 173 -11.94 3.44 4.32
C LEU A 173 -10.72 4.11 3.68
N VAL A 174 -9.50 3.81 4.17
CA VAL A 174 -8.27 4.33 3.56
C VAL A 174 -8.13 3.81 2.13
N ALA A 175 -8.36 2.51 1.88
CA ALA A 175 -8.30 1.96 0.53
C ALA A 175 -9.28 2.68 -0.42
N VAL A 176 -10.53 2.89 -0.01
CA VAL A 176 -11.55 3.61 -0.79
C VAL A 176 -11.15 5.06 -1.06
N LEU A 177 -10.60 5.75 -0.06
CA LEU A 177 -10.13 7.14 -0.19
C LEU A 177 -9.06 7.31 -1.28
N TRP A 178 -8.21 6.29 -1.46
CA TRP A 178 -7.19 6.27 -2.50
C TRP A 178 -7.66 5.70 -3.84
N LEU A 179 -8.71 4.87 -3.84
CA LEU A 179 -9.29 4.32 -5.07
C LEU A 179 -10.00 5.38 -5.90
N ILE A 180 -10.51 6.43 -5.25
CA ILE A 180 -11.12 7.59 -5.90
C ILE A 180 -9.99 8.50 -6.43
N PRO A 181 -9.74 8.55 -7.75
CA PRO A 181 -8.65 9.31 -8.33
C PRO A 181 -8.79 10.79 -7.96
N ASP A 182 -7.67 11.44 -7.66
CA ASP A 182 -7.68 12.89 -7.50
C ASP A 182 -7.89 13.52 -8.88
N ARG A 183 -9.12 13.96 -9.15
CA ARG A 183 -9.54 14.62 -10.42
C ARG A 183 -8.65 15.79 -10.83
N ARG A 184 -7.82 16.30 -9.93
CA ARG A 184 -6.83 17.35 -10.18
C ARG A 184 -5.64 16.87 -11.02
N ILE A 185 -5.23 15.60 -10.91
CA ILE A 185 -4.09 15.05 -11.67
C ILE A 185 -4.50 14.76 -13.12
N GLU A 186 -5.71 14.24 -13.33
CA GLU A 186 -6.26 14.03 -14.67
C GLU A 186 -6.40 15.35 -15.44
N ALA A 187 -6.85 16.42 -14.78
CA ALA A 187 -7.03 17.72 -15.42
C ALA A 187 -5.72 18.35 -15.93
N VAL A 188 -4.56 18.02 -15.34
CA VAL A 188 -3.24 18.55 -15.74
C VAL A 188 -2.61 17.72 -16.87
N LEU A 189 -2.96 16.43 -17.00
CA LEU A 189 -2.43 15.55 -18.05
C LEU A 189 -3.20 15.63 -19.37
N THR A 190 -4.41 16.20 -19.36
CA THR A 190 -5.24 16.41 -20.57
C THR A 190 -5.08 17.78 -21.22
N THR A 191 -4.12 18.61 -20.77
CA THR A 191 -3.76 19.90 -21.37
C THR A 191 -2.30 19.89 -21.79
#